data_AF-A0AAX1MKI8-F1
#
_entry.id   AF-A0AAX1MKI8-F1
#
_cell.length_a   1.000
_cell.length_b   1.000
_cell.length_c   1.000
_cell.angle_alpha   90.00
_cell.angle_beta   90.00
_cell.angle_gamma   90.00
#
_symmetry.space_group_name_H-M   'P 1'
#
loop_
_entity.id
_entity.type
_entity.pdbx_description
1 polymer ?
#
loop_
_entity_poly.entity_id
_entity_poly.type
_entity_poly.pdbx_seq_one_letter_code
_entity_poly.pdbx_strand_id
1 'polypeptide(L)'
;MRIGLLLITLMLSTVAFAEDIKKKETVAQKLVSMDGTEQGLQNTDKMIIEQIRMRLPKDIPEQFYVDLSKNLNSEKRKQFIVQRYVETFNQKELEAALKFYESAEGKAWAKKASGIGGEIAHFTTQDARAALNTTMQQHAEHATIKKIMMRMNAQDSEKTQQK
;
A
#
# COMPACT_ATOMS: atom_id res chain seq x y z
N MET A 1 7.92 -54.08 5.07
CA MET A 1 8.35 -53.03 6.04
C MET A 1 8.93 -51.77 5.40
N ARG A 2 9.67 -51.81 4.28
CA ARG A 2 10.34 -50.61 3.73
C ARG A 2 9.39 -49.54 3.14
N ILE A 3 8.28 -49.94 2.50
CA ILE A 3 7.29 -49.00 1.91
C ILE A 3 6.49 -48.27 3.00
N GLY A 4 6.12 -48.96 4.09
CA GLY A 4 5.42 -48.34 5.21
C GLY A 4 6.26 -47.29 5.94
N LEU A 5 7.58 -47.51 6.06
CA LEU A 5 8.49 -46.54 6.67
C LEU A 5 8.63 -45.27 5.82
N LEU A 6 8.67 -45.40 4.49
CA LEU A 6 8.74 -44.28 3.54
C LEU A 6 7.48 -43.42 3.53
N LEU A 7 6.30 -44.02 3.69
CA LEU A 7 5.03 -43.28 3.78
C LEU A 7 4.91 -42.49 5.09
N ILE A 8 5.39 -43.04 6.21
CA ILE A 8 5.39 -42.36 7.51
C ILE A 8 6.36 -41.17 7.50
N THR A 9 7.57 -41.31 6.96
CA THR A 9 8.50 -40.18 6.84
C THR A 9 8.01 -39.09 5.89
N LEU A 10 7.30 -39.46 4.81
CA LEU A 10 6.67 -38.47 3.92
C LEU A 10 5.52 -37.71 4.59
N MET A 11 4.73 -38.36 5.44
CA MET A 11 3.66 -37.68 6.18
C MET A 11 4.19 -36.83 7.34
N LEU A 12 5.29 -37.24 7.98
CA LEU A 12 5.92 -36.44 9.03
C LEU A 12 6.58 -35.17 8.47
N SER A 13 7.17 -35.23 7.28
CA SER A 13 7.75 -34.05 6.65
C SER A 13 6.69 -33.03 6.26
N THR A 14 5.53 -33.43 5.71
CA THR A 14 4.45 -32.50 5.37
C THR A 14 3.86 -31.80 6.60
N VAL A 15 3.75 -32.51 7.74
CA VAL A 15 3.30 -31.92 9.01
C VAL A 15 4.30 -30.90 9.54
N ALA A 16 5.60 -31.22 9.52
CA ALA A 16 6.65 -30.28 9.93
C ALA A 16 6.68 -29.02 9.06
N PHE A 17 6.55 -29.18 7.73
CA PHE A 17 6.47 -28.04 6.81
C PHE A 17 5.21 -27.18 7.04
N ALA A 18 4.06 -27.79 7.34
CA ALA A 18 2.83 -27.05 7.64
C ALA A 18 2.94 -26.27 8.95
N GLU A 19 3.58 -26.84 9.96
CA GLU A 19 3.83 -26.20 11.26
C GLU A 19 4.80 -25.02 11.12
N ASP A 20 5.87 -25.17 10.34
CA ASP A 20 6.83 -24.11 10.02
C ASP A 20 6.15 -22.93 9.28
N ILE A 21 5.30 -23.22 8.29
CA ILE A 21 4.55 -22.18 7.57
C ILE A 21 3.63 -21.41 8.53
N LYS A 22 2.90 -22.11 9.40
CA LYS A 22 2.01 -21.50 10.38
C LYS A 22 2.77 -20.61 11.38
N LYS A 23 3.97 -21.03 11.79
CA LYS A 23 4.85 -20.24 12.65
C LYS A 23 5.31 -18.97 11.94
N LYS A 24 5.76 -19.07 10.68
CA LYS A 24 6.14 -17.90 9.86
C LYS A 24 4.98 -16.94 9.70
N GLU A 25 3.79 -17.45 9.40
CA GLU A 25 2.59 -16.64 9.22
C GLU A 25 2.24 -15.86 10.49
N THR A 26 2.33 -16.50 11.66
CA THR A 26 2.09 -15.84 12.95
C THR A 26 3.08 -14.69 13.20
N VAL A 27 4.37 -14.90 12.90
CA VAL A 27 5.38 -13.84 13.05
C VAL A 27 5.16 -12.72 12.04
N ALA A 28 4.84 -13.05 10.78
CA ALA A 28 4.54 -12.08 9.74
C ALA A 28 3.31 -11.22 10.06
N GLN A 29 2.25 -11.81 10.61
CA GLN A 29 1.07 -11.08 11.08
C GLN A 29 1.42 -10.07 12.18
N LYS A 30 2.28 -10.46 13.13
CA LYS A 30 2.78 -9.54 14.18
C LYS A 30 3.66 -8.44 13.61
N LEU A 31 4.52 -8.77 12.65
CA LEU A 31 5.36 -7.77 11.99
C LEU A 31 4.51 -6.69 11.31
N VAL A 32 3.51 -7.10 10.52
CA VAL A 32 2.62 -6.19 9.79
C VAL A 32 1.87 -5.21 10.72
N SER A 33 1.57 -5.61 11.95
CA SER A 33 0.92 -4.72 12.94
C SER A 33 1.90 -3.78 13.66
N MET A 34 3.22 -3.94 13.48
CA MET A 34 4.24 -3.22 14.23
C MET A 34 5.23 -2.44 13.35
N ASP A 35 5.48 -2.89 12.13
CA ASP A 35 6.50 -2.35 11.22
C ASP A 35 6.04 -1.10 10.46
N GLY A 36 4.81 -0.65 10.70
CA GLY A 36 4.21 0.51 10.05
C GLY A 36 3.42 0.19 8.77
N THR A 37 3.30 -1.09 8.41
CA THR A 37 2.52 -1.54 7.23
C THR A 37 1.07 -1.08 7.29
N GLU A 38 0.38 -1.25 8.43
CA GLU A 38 -1.02 -0.83 8.56
C GLU A 38 -1.19 0.68 8.35
N GLN A 39 -0.29 1.50 8.90
CA GLN A 39 -0.30 2.94 8.67
C GLN A 39 -0.02 3.29 7.20
N GLY A 40 0.89 2.55 6.55
CA GLY A 40 1.17 2.70 5.12
C GLY A 40 -0.03 2.36 4.25
N LEU A 41 -0.78 1.30 4.58
CA LEU A 41 -2.04 0.94 3.92
C LEU A 41 -3.08 2.05 4.08
N GLN A 42 -3.26 2.58 5.30
CA GLN A 42 -4.19 3.69 5.53
C GLN A 42 -3.83 4.94 4.73
N ASN A 43 -2.53 5.27 4.64
CA ASN A 43 -2.06 6.41 3.85
C ASN A 43 -2.32 6.19 2.35
N THR A 44 -2.10 4.96 1.87
CA THR A 44 -2.39 4.55 0.49
C THR A 44 -3.89 4.66 0.19
N ASP A 45 -4.75 4.27 1.12
CA ASP A 45 -6.21 4.39 0.98
C ASP A 45 -6.66 5.83 0.80
N LYS A 46 -6.15 6.72 1.66
CA LYS A 46 -6.41 8.16 1.54
C LYS A 46 -5.97 8.69 0.19
N MET A 47 -4.78 8.31 -0.27
CA MET A 47 -4.27 8.72 -1.57
C MET A 47 -5.17 8.23 -2.72
N ILE A 48 -5.59 6.97 -2.72
CA ILE A 48 -6.47 6.39 -3.74
C ILE A 48 -7.82 7.12 -3.75
N ILE A 49 -8.43 7.29 -2.59
CA ILE A 49 -9.73 7.96 -2.45
C ILE A 49 -9.63 9.40 -2.96
N GLU A 50 -8.57 10.12 -2.60
CA GLU A 50 -8.37 11.50 -3.06
C GLU A 50 -8.15 11.57 -4.57
N GLN A 51 -7.37 10.65 -5.14
CA GLN A 51 -7.19 10.57 -6.59
C GLN A 51 -8.49 10.28 -7.34
N ILE A 52 -9.37 9.45 -6.77
CA ILE A 52 -10.70 9.18 -7.34
C ILE A 52 -11.60 10.40 -7.19
N ARG A 53 -11.63 11.03 -6.00
CA ARG A 53 -12.41 12.24 -5.72
C ARG A 53 -12.09 13.36 -6.71
N MET A 54 -10.82 13.56 -7.05
CA MET A 54 -10.41 14.57 -8.04
C MET A 54 -10.88 14.29 -9.49
N ARG A 55 -11.30 13.06 -9.81
CA ARG A 55 -11.72 12.65 -11.15
C ARG A 55 -13.24 12.53 -11.30
N LEU A 56 -13.96 12.42 -10.18
CA LEU A 56 -15.41 12.29 -10.17
C LEU A 56 -16.09 13.67 -10.06
N PRO A 57 -17.38 13.77 -10.44
CA PRO A 57 -18.20 14.96 -10.16
C PRO A 57 -18.20 15.34 -8.68
N LYS A 58 -18.37 16.64 -8.38
CA LYS A 58 -18.31 17.18 -7.01
C LYS A 58 -19.56 16.87 -6.17
N ASP A 59 -20.67 16.52 -6.82
CA ASP A 59 -21.96 16.22 -6.20
C ASP A 59 -22.09 14.75 -5.72
N ILE A 60 -21.01 13.97 -5.82
CA ILE A 60 -20.96 12.61 -5.27
C ILE A 60 -21.08 12.67 -3.74
N PRO A 61 -22.04 11.95 -3.13
CA PRO A 61 -22.22 11.95 -1.68
C PRO A 61 -21.00 11.40 -0.92
N GLU A 62 -20.69 11.95 0.26
CA GLU A 62 -19.55 11.49 1.08
C GLU A 62 -19.63 9.99 1.42
N GLN A 63 -20.86 9.48 1.57
CA GLN A 63 -21.12 8.06 1.81
C GLN A 63 -20.52 7.14 0.73
N PHE A 64 -20.45 7.59 -0.52
CA PHE A 64 -19.79 6.85 -1.60
C PHE A 64 -18.32 6.58 -1.28
N TYR A 65 -17.59 7.57 -0.79
CA TYR A 65 -16.17 7.43 -0.47
C TYR A 65 -15.94 6.57 0.78
N VAL A 66 -16.86 6.61 1.75
CA VAL A 66 -16.87 5.70 2.89
C VAL A 66 -17.04 4.25 2.43
N ASP A 67 -17.99 3.99 1.53
CA ASP A 67 -18.24 2.65 1.03
C ASP A 67 -17.13 2.18 0.06
N LEU A 68 -16.54 3.10 -0.71
CA LEU A 68 -15.33 2.83 -1.48
C LEU A 68 -14.17 2.39 -0.59
N SER A 69 -13.95 3.05 0.55
CA SER A 69 -12.91 2.66 1.51
C SER A 69 -13.14 1.23 2.02
N LYS A 70 -14.38 0.86 2.33
CA LYS A 70 -14.73 -0.52 2.71
C LYS A 70 -14.46 -1.50 1.56
N ASN A 71 -14.81 -1.14 0.34
CA ASN A 71 -14.63 -1.96 -0.85
C ASN A 71 -13.16 -2.15 -1.26
N LEU A 72 -12.27 -1.21 -0.91
CA LEU A 72 -10.82 -1.41 -1.04
C LEU A 72 -10.30 -2.57 -0.17
N ASN A 73 -11.08 -3.00 0.83
CA ASN A 73 -10.86 -4.20 1.64
C ASN A 73 -9.43 -4.29 2.19
N SER A 74 -9.14 -3.49 3.21
CA SER A 74 -7.81 -3.40 3.81
C SER A 74 -7.35 -4.73 4.41
N GLU A 75 -8.26 -5.57 4.90
CA GLU A 75 -7.92 -6.91 5.41
C GLU A 75 -7.39 -7.84 4.33
N LYS A 76 -8.02 -7.87 3.15
CA LYS A 76 -7.53 -8.65 2.00
C LYS A 76 -6.11 -8.22 1.60
N ARG A 77 -5.84 -6.91 1.59
CA ARG A 77 -4.52 -6.36 1.25
C ARG A 77 -3.49 -6.64 2.34
N LYS A 78 -3.89 -6.59 3.61
CA LYS A 78 -3.05 -6.99 4.74
C LYS A 78 -2.65 -8.46 4.64
N GLN A 79 -3.60 -9.35 4.36
CA GLN A 79 -3.33 -10.77 4.14
C GLN A 79 -2.38 -11.00 2.97
N PHE A 80 -2.54 -10.28 1.86
CA PHE A 80 -1.59 -10.34 0.74
C PHE A 80 -0.15 -10.00 1.19
N ILE A 81 0.03 -8.96 2.01
CA ILE A 81 1.35 -8.56 2.52
C ILE A 81 1.92 -9.62 3.48
N VAL A 82 1.10 -10.16 4.39
CA VAL A 82 1.51 -11.28 5.27
C VAL A 82 2.03 -12.44 4.43
N GLN A 83 1.34 -12.82 3.36
CA GLN A 83 1.78 -13.89 2.46
C GLN A 83 3.10 -13.54 1.75
N ARG A 84 3.30 -12.28 1.33
CA ARG A 84 4.60 -11.84 0.79
C ARG A 84 5.73 -12.03 1.81
N TYR A 85 5.49 -11.73 3.09
CA TYR A 85 6.49 -11.93 4.14
C TYR A 85 6.83 -13.42 4.33
N VAL A 86 5.80 -14.27 4.38
CA VAL A 86 5.95 -15.72 4.52
C VAL A 86 6.68 -16.33 3.33
N GLU A 87 6.44 -15.87 2.11
CA GLU A 87 7.10 -16.38 0.92
C GLU A 87 8.53 -15.87 0.74
N THR A 88 8.83 -14.64 1.19
CA THR A 88 10.10 -13.96 0.91
C THR A 88 11.17 -14.24 1.95
N PHE A 89 10.81 -14.18 3.24
CA PHE A 89 11.78 -14.24 4.33
C PHE A 89 11.79 -15.62 4.99
N ASN A 90 12.95 -16.07 5.47
CA ASN A 90 13.01 -17.26 6.30
C ASN A 90 12.60 -16.96 7.76
N GLN A 91 12.41 -18.01 8.57
CA GLN A 91 11.95 -17.87 9.96
C GLN A 91 12.87 -16.98 10.82
N LYS A 92 14.20 -17.13 10.68
CA LYS A 92 15.17 -16.38 11.49
C LYS A 92 15.16 -14.90 11.17
N GLU A 93 14.98 -14.55 9.89
CA GLU A 93 14.85 -13.17 9.43
C GLU A 93 13.59 -12.51 9.98
N LEU A 94 12.45 -13.21 9.91
CA LEU A 94 11.19 -12.73 10.46
C LEU A 94 11.27 -12.54 12.00
N GLU A 95 11.88 -13.48 12.72
CA GLU A 95 12.07 -13.38 14.17
C GLU A 95 13.02 -12.23 14.54
N ALA A 96 14.11 -12.03 13.79
CA ALA A 96 15.04 -10.93 14.01
C ALA A 96 14.37 -9.56 13.76
N ALA A 97 13.60 -9.45 12.67
CA ALA A 97 12.82 -8.25 12.39
C ALA A 97 11.79 -7.98 13.49
N LEU A 98 11.09 -9.02 13.97
CA LEU A 98 10.09 -8.86 15.03
C LEU A 98 10.75 -8.33 16.30
N LYS A 99 11.88 -8.93 16.70
CA LYS A 99 12.64 -8.47 17.87
C LYS A 99 13.08 -7.01 17.74
N PHE A 100 13.49 -6.57 16.55
CA PHE A 100 13.79 -5.16 16.31
C PHE A 100 12.56 -4.27 16.51
N TYR A 101 11.45 -4.57 15.85
CA TYR A 101 10.22 -3.78 15.95
C TYR A 101 9.55 -3.85 17.34
N GLU A 102 9.88 -4.84 18.17
CA GLU A 102 9.48 -4.87 19.57
C GLU A 102 10.24 -3.85 20.45
N SER A 103 11.44 -3.42 20.04
CA SER A 103 12.24 -2.42 20.75
C SER A 103 11.63 -1.01 20.68
N ALA A 104 12.07 -0.12 21.58
CA ALA A 104 11.63 1.28 21.57
C ALA A 104 12.04 1.99 20.27
N GLU A 105 13.27 1.75 19.82
CA GLU A 105 13.83 2.29 18.59
C GLU A 105 13.12 1.74 17.37
N GLY A 106 12.82 0.44 17.33
CA GLY A 106 12.08 -0.17 16.22
C GLY A 106 10.67 0.38 16.07
N LYS A 107 9.94 0.57 17.17
CA LYS A 107 8.61 1.21 17.15
C LYS A 107 8.69 2.67 16.68
N ALA A 108 9.69 3.41 17.16
CA ALA A 108 9.91 4.78 16.74
C ALA A 108 10.28 4.87 15.25
N TRP A 109 11.10 3.93 14.77
CA TRP A 109 11.48 3.79 13.37
C TRP A 109 10.26 3.52 12.49
N ALA A 110 9.46 2.51 12.81
CA ALA A 110 8.25 2.15 12.06
C ALA A 110 7.30 3.35 11.87
N LYS A 111 7.04 4.10 12.95
CA LYS A 111 6.21 5.31 12.88
C LYS A 111 6.80 6.39 11.98
N LYS A 112 8.10 6.67 12.10
CA LYS A 112 8.78 7.69 11.30
C LYS A 112 8.88 7.30 9.83
N ALA A 113 9.28 6.06 9.53
CA ALA A 113 9.43 5.55 8.17
C ALA A 113 8.09 5.57 7.42
N SER A 114 7.00 5.18 8.07
CA SER A 114 5.65 5.26 7.48
C SER A 114 5.23 6.71 7.19
N GLY A 115 5.57 7.66 8.07
CA GLY A 115 5.35 9.08 7.86
C GLY A 115 6.13 9.63 6.66
N ILE A 116 7.42 9.33 6.56
CA ILE A 116 8.28 9.69 5.44
C ILE A 116 7.72 9.15 4.11
N GLY A 117 7.22 7.91 4.10
CA GLY A 117 6.58 7.33 2.92
C GLY A 117 5.38 8.16 2.42
N GLY A 118 4.57 8.69 3.34
CA GLY A 118 3.47 9.60 3.02
C GLY A 118 3.95 10.94 2.45
N GLU A 119 5.00 11.52 3.02
CA GLU A 119 5.62 12.75 2.53
C GLU A 119 6.19 12.57 1.11
N ILE A 120 6.88 11.45 0.85
CA ILE A 120 7.39 11.09 -0.47
C ILE A 120 6.24 10.98 -1.48
N ALA A 121 5.16 10.27 -1.14
CA ALA A 121 4.01 10.13 -2.03
C ALA A 121 3.37 11.49 -2.37
N HIS A 122 3.26 12.38 -1.38
CA HIS A 122 2.74 13.73 -1.58
C HIS A 122 3.65 14.56 -2.49
N PHE A 123 4.95 14.63 -2.16
CA PHE A 123 5.95 15.38 -2.91
C PHE A 123 6.02 14.90 -4.36
N THR A 124 6.16 13.60 -4.60
CA THR A 124 6.27 13.03 -5.96
C THR A 124 5.00 13.26 -6.79
N THR A 125 3.82 13.24 -6.16
CA THR A 125 2.56 13.58 -6.85
C THR A 125 2.53 15.05 -7.28
N GLN A 126 2.99 15.97 -6.42
CA GLN A 126 3.06 17.40 -6.76
C GLN A 126 4.10 17.67 -7.85
N ASP A 127 5.28 17.06 -7.72
CA ASP A 127 6.36 17.19 -8.69
C ASP A 127 5.94 16.67 -10.07
N ALA A 128 5.29 15.50 -10.13
CA ALA A 128 4.75 14.96 -11.37
C ALA A 128 3.73 15.88 -12.04
N ARG A 129 2.89 16.59 -11.27
CA ARG A 129 1.96 17.59 -11.81
C ARG A 129 2.69 18.81 -12.36
N ALA A 130 3.71 19.30 -11.65
CA ALA A 130 4.52 20.42 -12.12
C ALA A 130 5.26 20.07 -13.42
N ALA A 131 5.83 18.87 -13.49
CA ALA A 131 6.47 18.34 -14.69
C ALA A 131 5.50 18.20 -15.86
N LEU A 132 4.30 17.67 -15.64
CA LEU A 132 3.25 17.58 -16.65
C LEU A 132 2.86 18.97 -17.17
N ASN A 133 2.62 19.94 -16.28
CA ASN A 133 2.26 21.31 -16.66
C ASN A 133 3.36 21.96 -17.50
N THR A 134 4.62 21.84 -17.08
CA THR A 134 5.77 22.36 -17.81
C THR A 134 5.86 21.75 -19.21
N THR A 135 5.69 20.43 -19.31
CA THR A 135 5.74 19.70 -20.59
C THR A 135 4.59 20.13 -21.51
N MET A 136 3.37 20.27 -20.98
CA MET A 136 2.24 20.75 -21.78
C MET A 136 2.47 22.16 -22.33
N GLN A 137 3.04 23.07 -21.53
CA GLN A 137 3.38 24.43 -21.99
C GLN A 137 4.44 24.41 -23.10
N GLN A 138 5.47 23.58 -22.99
CA GLN A 138 6.49 23.42 -24.05
C GLN A 138 5.89 22.92 -25.38
N HIS A 139 4.76 22.21 -25.33
CA HIS A 139 4.06 21.68 -26.49
C HIS A 139 2.70 22.37 -26.75
N ALA A 140 2.52 23.60 -26.27
CA ALA A 140 1.24 24.33 -26.36
C ALA A 140 0.75 24.57 -27.81
N GLU A 141 1.66 24.57 -28.79
CA GLU A 141 1.31 24.72 -30.21
C GLU A 141 0.70 23.46 -30.82
N HIS A 142 0.84 22.30 -30.18
CA HIS A 142 0.22 21.07 -30.65
C HIS A 142 -1.28 21.09 -30.34
N ALA A 143 -2.13 21.06 -31.37
CA ALA A 143 -3.59 21.26 -31.27
C ALA A 143 -4.26 20.38 -30.19
N THR A 144 -3.91 19.10 -30.12
CA THR A 144 -4.44 18.17 -29.11
C THR A 144 -4.03 18.54 -27.69
N ILE A 145 -2.77 18.94 -27.48
CA ILE A 145 -2.23 19.31 -26.17
C ILE A 145 -2.88 20.62 -25.72
N LYS A 146 -2.99 21.60 -26.62
CA LYS A 146 -3.74 22.84 -26.38
C LYS A 146 -5.17 22.59 -25.92
N LYS A 147 -5.89 21.67 -26.59
CA LYS A 147 -7.26 21.27 -26.20
C LYS A 147 -7.31 20.56 -24.84
N ILE A 148 -6.27 19.82 -24.46
CA ILE A 148 -6.16 19.22 -23.12
C ILE A 148 -5.95 20.31 -22.06
N MET A 149 -5.00 21.21 -22.27
CA MET A 149 -4.69 22.31 -21.34
C MET A 149 -5.91 23.20 -21.08
N MET A 150 -6.68 23.54 -22.12
CA MET A 150 -7.90 24.35 -21.96
C MET A 150 -8.95 23.66 -21.07
N ARG A 151 -9.10 22.33 -21.18
CA ARG A 151 -10.02 21.55 -20.34
C ARG A 151 -9.56 21.49 -18.89
N MET A 152 -8.26 21.28 -18.67
CA MET A 152 -7.67 21.25 -17.31
C MET A 152 -7.82 22.61 -16.61
N ASN A 153 -7.52 23.71 -17.31
CA ASN A 153 -7.65 25.05 -16.76
C ASN A 153 -9.11 25.42 -16.43
N ALA A 154 -10.08 24.96 -17.21
CA ALA A 154 -11.50 25.15 -16.92
C ALA A 154 -11.92 24.44 -15.62
N GLN A 155 -11.46 23.20 -15.39
CA GLN A 155 -11.73 22.46 -14.15
C GLN A 155 -11.09 23.11 -12.91
N ASP A 156 -9.92 23.73 -13.04
CA ASP A 156 -9.26 24.41 -11.91
C ASP A 156 -9.90 25.79 -11.60
N SER A 157 -10.49 26.45 -12.60
CA SER A 157 -11.24 27.69 -12.43
C SER A 157 -12.51 27.47 -11.59
N GLU A 158 -13.23 26.37 -11.82
CA GLU A 158 -14.39 25.97 -11.03
C GLU A 158 -14.04 25.53 -9.59
N LYS A 159 -12.79 25.14 -9.31
CA LYS A 159 -12.31 24.87 -7.94
C LYS A 159 -12.01 26.14 -7.16
N THR A 160 -11.70 27.25 -7.85
CA THR A 160 -11.29 28.51 -7.20
C THR A 160 -12.50 29.40 -6.88
N GLN A 161 -13.61 29.27 -7.62
CA GLN A 161 -14.85 30.02 -7.37
C GLN A 161 -15.78 29.42 -6.30
N GLN A 162 -15.45 28.25 -5.74
CA GLN A 162 -16.23 27.56 -4.68
C GLN A 162 -15.55 27.59 -3.30
N LYS A 163 -14.55 28.46 -3.09
CA LYS A 163 -13.98 28.74 -1.76
C LYS A 163 -14.58 30.00 -1.15
#